data_AF-A0A967KJN0-F1
#
_entry.id   AF-A0A967KJN0-F1
#
_cell.length_a   1.000
_cell.length_b   1.000
_cell.length_c   1.000
_cell.angle_alpha   90.00
_cell.angle_beta   90.00
_cell.angle_gamma   90.00
#
_symmetry.space_group_name_H-M   'P 1'
#
loop_
_entity.id
_entity.type
_entity.pdbx_description
1 polymer ?
#
loop_
_entity_poly.entity_id
_entity_poly.type
_entity_poly.pdbx_seq_one_letter_code
_entity_poly.pdbx_strand_id
1 'polypeptide(L)'
;HCRFCYREELIARKEIERQDGTVAKKGLAQIPDVIGYIRSHNELVAGNGGLHPETGREKLREILLSGGDPMVLTNSKIASWMAALAESKVETIRIGTKDMAFYPQRFDDAFLSMLDRFHETYPEVGLRM
;
A
#
# COMPACT_ATOMS: atom_id res chain seq x y z
N HIS A 1 -2.79 7.04 19.45
CA HIS A 1 -1.73 6.11 19.02
C HIS A 1 -1.88 4.81 19.81
N CYS A 2 -1.51 3.64 19.26
CA CYS A 2 -1.59 2.38 20.01
C CYS A 2 -0.42 2.30 20.99
N ARG A 3 -0.67 1.98 22.27
CA ARG A 3 0.40 1.89 23.28
C ARG A 3 1.40 0.77 23.02
N PHE A 4 0.98 -0.27 22.30
CA PHE A 4 1.78 -1.44 21.94
C PHE A 4 2.04 -1.49 20.42
N CYS A 5 2.26 -0.33 19.79
CA CYS A 5 2.48 -0.27 18.35
C CYS A 5 3.86 -0.84 17.98
N TYR A 6 3.90 -1.99 17.30
CA TYR A 6 5.14 -2.55 16.73
C TYR A 6 5.77 -1.68 15.63
N ARG A 7 5.05 -0.66 15.16
CA ARG A 7 5.47 0.29 14.14
C ARG A 7 5.60 1.72 14.69
N GLU A 8 5.83 1.85 16.00
CA GLU A 8 5.98 3.16 16.65
C GLU A 8 7.12 3.98 16.02
N GLU A 9 8.17 3.33 15.52
CA GLU A 9 9.30 3.99 14.86
C GLU A 9 8.90 4.83 13.65
N LEU A 10 7.83 4.43 12.92
CA LEU A 10 7.26 5.22 11.82
C LEU A 10 6.56 6.49 12.32
N ILE A 11 5.85 6.38 13.43
CA ILE A 11 5.02 7.47 13.98
C ILE A 11 5.92 8.47 14.71
N ALA A 12 6.85 7.96 15.52
CA ALA A 12 7.79 8.74 16.30
C ALA A 12 8.98 9.29 15.48
N ARG A 13 9.07 8.93 14.18
CA ARG A 13 10.15 9.34 13.27
C ARG A 13 11.55 9.07 13.84
N LYS A 14 11.70 7.93 14.52
CA LYS A 14 12.96 7.51 15.12
C LYS A 14 13.95 7.15 14.02
N GLU A 15 15.22 7.38 14.29
CA GLU A 15 16.29 6.90 13.43
C GLU A 15 16.41 5.37 13.56
N ILE A 16 16.59 4.70 12.42
CA ILE A 16 16.73 3.25 12.35
C ILE A 16 18.09 2.95 11.74
N GLU A 17 18.90 2.21 12.48
CA GLU A 17 20.12 1.60 11.96
C GLU A 17 19.76 0.36 11.15
N ARG A 18 20.22 0.32 9.90
CA ARG A 18 20.00 -0.81 8.99
C ARG A 18 21.20 -1.77 9.04
N GLN A 19 21.02 -2.96 8.45
CA GLN A 19 22.06 -4.00 8.43
C GLN A 19 23.35 -3.57 7.71
N ASP A 20 23.26 -2.56 6.83
CA ASP A 20 24.39 -1.96 6.13
C ASP A 20 25.07 -0.82 6.92
N GLY A 21 24.68 -0.60 8.19
CA GLY A 21 25.20 0.46 9.05
C GLY A 21 24.62 1.85 8.75
N THR A 22 23.71 1.99 7.79
CA THR A 22 23.08 3.28 7.51
C THR A 22 22.05 3.63 8.59
N VAL A 23 22.12 4.86 9.08
CA VAL A 23 21.16 5.40 10.07
C VAL A 23 20.26 6.40 9.37
N ALA A 24 19.00 6.03 9.20
CA ALA A 24 18.02 6.90 8.54
C ALA A 24 16.63 6.72 9.15
N LYS A 25 15.82 7.78 9.09
CA LYS A 25 14.40 7.69 9.41
C LYS A 25 13.70 6.85 8.35
N LYS A 26 12.70 6.09 8.77
CA LYS A 26 11.86 5.34 7.83
C LYS A 26 11.00 6.31 7.03
N GLY A 27 11.23 6.36 5.73
CA GLY A 27 10.51 7.24 4.80
C GLY A 27 9.05 6.84 4.62
N LEU A 28 8.25 7.79 4.14
CA LEU A 28 6.89 7.53 3.66
C LEU A 28 6.96 7.11 2.19
N ALA A 29 6.24 6.04 1.84
CA ALA A 29 6.12 5.60 0.46
C ALA A 29 5.57 6.73 -0.42
N GLN A 30 6.12 6.87 -1.63
CA GLN A 30 5.63 7.77 -2.66
C GLN A 30 5.09 6.94 -3.82
N ILE A 31 3.98 7.38 -4.42
CA ILE A 31 3.33 6.67 -5.53
C ILE A 31 4.33 6.39 -6.68
N PRO A 32 5.10 7.36 -7.20
CA PRO A 32 5.98 7.12 -8.34
C PRO A 32 7.02 6.02 -8.07
N ASP A 33 7.61 6.01 -6.87
CA ASP A 33 8.64 5.05 -6.49
C ASP A 33 8.04 3.63 -6.39
N VAL A 34 6.87 3.51 -5.76
CA VAL A 34 6.20 2.21 -5.58
C VAL A 34 5.72 1.65 -6.91
N ILE A 35 5.06 2.47 -7.74
CA ILE A 35 4.58 2.02 -9.05
C ILE A 35 5.74 1.68 -9.98
N GLY A 36 6.81 2.47 -9.96
CA GLY A 36 8.03 2.18 -10.72
C GLY A 36 8.64 0.83 -10.34
N TYR A 37 8.74 0.56 -9.04
CA TYR A 37 9.22 -0.74 -8.55
C TYR A 37 8.32 -1.90 -8.95
N ILE A 38 6.99 -1.78 -8.80
CA ILE A 38 6.04 -2.84 -9.17
C ILE A 38 6.17 -3.19 -10.65
N ARG A 39 6.20 -2.17 -11.53
CA ARG A 39 6.32 -2.37 -12.98
C ARG A 39 7.64 -3.05 -13.33
N SER A 40 8.75 -2.50 -12.85
CA SER A 40 10.08 -3.06 -13.13
C SER A 40 10.22 -4.50 -12.63
N HIS A 41 9.78 -4.79 -11.39
CA HIS A 41 9.82 -6.15 -10.85
C HIS A 41 8.97 -7.11 -11.68
N ASN A 42 7.74 -6.72 -12.04
CA ASN A 42 6.83 -7.58 -12.78
C ASN A 42 7.26 -7.80 -14.25
N GLU A 43 7.91 -6.80 -14.87
CA GLU A 43 8.52 -6.94 -16.19
C GLU A 43 9.67 -7.94 -16.17
N LEU A 44 10.56 -7.86 -15.17
CA LEU A 44 11.65 -8.82 -15.00
C LEU A 44 11.13 -10.24 -14.77
N VAL A 45 10.10 -10.38 -13.93
CA VAL A 45 9.43 -11.66 -13.69
C VAL A 45 8.85 -12.24 -14.98
N ALA A 46 8.13 -11.43 -15.76
CA ALA A 46 7.52 -11.87 -17.01
C ALA A 46 8.57 -12.27 -18.06
N GLY A 47 9.69 -11.54 -18.12
CA GLY A 47 10.81 -11.83 -19.01
C GLY A 47 11.64 -13.06 -18.62
N ASN A 48 11.51 -13.54 -17.37
CA ASN A 48 12.31 -14.64 -16.83
C ASN A 48 11.44 -15.82 -16.35
N GLY A 49 10.46 -16.21 -17.17
CA GLY A 49 9.68 -17.43 -16.95
C GLY A 49 8.81 -17.45 -15.70
N GLY A 50 8.44 -16.28 -15.16
CA GLY A 50 7.59 -16.15 -13.99
C GLY A 50 8.32 -15.97 -12.66
N LEU A 51 9.66 -15.86 -12.66
CA LEU A 51 10.46 -15.62 -11.46
C LEU A 51 11.44 -14.46 -11.64
N HIS A 52 11.59 -13.62 -10.64
CA HIS A 52 12.56 -12.52 -10.66
C HIS A 52 14.01 -13.09 -10.65
N PRO A 53 14.91 -12.62 -11.53
CA PRO A 53 16.23 -13.24 -11.73
C PRO A 53 17.11 -13.25 -10.48
N GLU A 54 17.08 -12.19 -9.66
CA GLU A 54 17.92 -12.10 -8.46
C GLU A 54 17.26 -12.67 -7.19
N THR A 55 15.96 -12.39 -7.00
CA THR A 55 15.27 -12.71 -5.74
C THR A 55 14.52 -14.03 -5.78
N GLY A 56 14.31 -14.61 -6.97
CA GLY A 56 13.48 -15.80 -7.17
C GLY A 56 12.00 -15.60 -6.84
N ARG A 57 11.55 -14.35 -6.64
CA ARG A 57 10.16 -14.03 -6.28
C ARG A 57 9.27 -13.96 -7.50
N GLU A 58 8.01 -14.34 -7.32
CA GLU A 58 6.96 -14.21 -8.34
C GLU A 58 6.55 -12.75 -8.57
N LYS A 59 5.61 -12.58 -9.50
CA LYS A 59 4.93 -11.32 -9.80
C LYS A 59 4.31 -10.74 -8.52
N LEU A 60 4.52 -9.46 -8.28
CA LEU A 60 3.80 -8.70 -7.28
C LEU A 60 2.33 -8.54 -7.73
N ARG A 61 1.47 -9.39 -7.19
CA ARG A 61 0.03 -9.42 -7.48
C ARG A 61 -0.85 -8.82 -6.39
N GLU A 62 -0.38 -8.82 -5.14
CA GLU A 62 -1.12 -8.29 -3.98
C GLU A 62 -0.30 -7.20 -3.29
N ILE A 63 -0.93 -6.07 -2.97
CA ILE A 63 -0.31 -4.96 -2.25
C ILE A 63 -1.09 -4.67 -0.98
N LEU A 64 -0.40 -4.66 0.17
CA LEU A 64 -0.96 -4.26 1.46
C LEU A 64 -0.59 -2.80 1.76
N LEU A 65 -1.58 -1.91 1.73
CA LEU A 65 -1.49 -0.58 2.30
C LEU A 65 -1.58 -0.68 3.82
N SER A 66 -0.47 -0.37 4.48
CA SER A 66 -0.31 -0.39 5.94
C SER A 66 0.77 0.61 6.35
N GLY A 67 0.95 0.85 7.65
CA GLY A 67 1.87 1.88 8.12
C GLY A 67 1.66 2.13 9.59
N GLY A 68 1.22 3.35 9.88
CA GLY A 68 0.22 3.56 10.90
C GLY A 68 -1.13 3.03 10.41
N ASP A 69 -2.07 3.93 10.14
CA ASP A 69 -3.39 3.58 9.59
C ASP A 69 -3.63 4.33 8.27
N PRO A 70 -3.84 3.63 7.13
CA PRO A 70 -4.14 4.28 5.85
C PRO A 70 -5.42 5.12 5.87
N MET A 71 -6.40 4.79 6.72
CA MET A 71 -7.68 5.50 6.81
C MET A 71 -7.58 6.88 7.45
N VAL A 72 -6.42 7.23 8.02
CA VAL A 72 -6.09 8.61 8.44
C VAL A 72 -5.91 9.54 7.23
N LEU A 73 -5.67 9.00 6.03
CA LEU A 73 -5.60 9.79 4.80
C LEU A 73 -7.00 10.24 4.35
N THR A 74 -7.04 11.35 3.61
CA THR A 74 -8.27 11.83 2.97
C THR A 74 -8.76 10.85 1.90
N ASN A 75 -10.07 10.85 1.61
CA ASN A 75 -10.65 10.04 0.53
C ASN A 75 -9.92 10.25 -0.80
N SER A 76 -9.57 11.49 -1.13
CA SER A 76 -8.80 11.80 -2.35
C SER A 76 -7.45 11.10 -2.40
N LYS A 77 -6.70 11.10 -1.29
CA LYS A 77 -5.39 10.44 -1.24
C LYS A 77 -5.50 8.92 -1.32
N ILE A 78 -6.49 8.33 -0.65
CA ILE A 78 -6.77 6.89 -0.73
C ILE A 78 -7.13 6.51 -2.17
N ALA A 79 -8.02 7.25 -2.81
CA ALA A 79 -8.40 7.05 -4.21
C ALA A 79 -7.19 7.15 -5.15
N SER A 80 -6.31 8.15 -4.98
CA SER A 80 -5.09 8.27 -5.78
C SER A 80 -4.16 7.06 -5.63
N TRP A 81 -3.99 6.55 -4.40
CA TRP A 81 -3.20 5.34 -4.16
C TRP A 81 -3.84 4.10 -4.79
N MET A 82 -5.15 3.91 -4.60
CA MET A 82 -5.88 2.77 -5.14
C MET A 82 -5.84 2.75 -6.68
N ALA A 83 -6.09 3.89 -7.32
CA ALA A 83 -6.01 4.04 -8.77
C ALA A 83 -4.59 3.75 -9.29
N ALA A 84 -3.57 4.37 -8.71
CA ALA A 84 -2.18 4.17 -9.16
C ALA A 84 -1.73 2.71 -9.01
N LEU A 85 -2.15 2.03 -7.94
CA LEU A 85 -1.88 0.61 -7.76
C LEU A 85 -2.63 -0.24 -8.78
N ALA A 86 -3.92 0.01 -9.01
CA ALA A 86 -4.70 -0.68 -10.04
C ALA A 86 -4.07 -0.52 -11.44
N GLU A 87 -3.67 0.70 -11.81
CA GLU A 87 -2.96 1.01 -13.06
C GLU A 87 -1.57 0.35 -13.17
N SER A 88 -1.01 -0.15 -12.06
CA SER A 88 0.21 -0.94 -12.04
C SER A 88 -0.01 -2.45 -12.25
N LYS A 89 -1.26 -2.85 -12.56
CA LYS A 89 -1.66 -4.22 -12.90
C LYS A 89 -1.51 -5.22 -11.74
N VAL A 90 -1.73 -4.75 -10.51
CA VAL A 90 -1.90 -5.62 -9.35
C VAL A 90 -3.31 -6.19 -9.35
N GLU A 91 -3.46 -7.40 -8.83
CA GLU A 91 -4.73 -8.13 -8.80
C GLU A 91 -5.51 -7.86 -7.52
N THR A 92 -4.82 -7.51 -6.43
CA THR A 92 -5.47 -7.27 -5.14
C THR A 92 -4.80 -6.14 -4.37
N ILE A 93 -5.62 -5.24 -3.84
CA ILE A 93 -5.22 -4.21 -2.89
C ILE A 93 -5.86 -4.55 -1.55
N ARG A 94 -5.03 -4.63 -0.51
CA ARG A 94 -5.46 -4.82 0.87
C ARG A 94 -5.21 -3.55 1.66
N ILE A 95 -6.15 -3.14 2.50
CA ILE A 95 -5.99 -1.99 3.38
C ILE A 95 -6.05 -2.44 4.82
N GLY A 96 -4.92 -2.42 5.51
CA GLY A 96 -4.87 -2.70 6.94
C GLY A 96 -5.26 -1.47 7.74
N THR A 97 -6.47 -1.42 8.26
CA THR A 97 -6.97 -0.31 9.09
C THR A 97 -7.52 -0.82 10.42
N LYS A 98 -7.28 -0.07 11.49
CA LYS A 98 -7.93 -0.26 12.80
C LYS A 98 -9.08 0.73 12.99
N ASP A 99 -9.19 1.76 12.15
CA ASP A 99 -10.20 2.80 12.32
C ASP A 99 -11.62 2.27 12.24
N MET A 100 -11.85 1.08 11.63
CA MET A 100 -13.15 0.40 11.74
C MET A 100 -13.60 0.19 13.20
N ALA A 101 -12.66 -0.07 14.13
CA ALA A 101 -12.97 -0.23 15.55
C ALA A 101 -12.85 1.07 16.35
N PHE A 102 -11.92 1.96 15.98
CA PHE A 102 -11.57 3.15 16.78
C PHE A 102 -12.28 4.43 16.32
N TYR A 103 -12.65 4.52 15.05
CA TYR A 103 -13.30 5.67 14.45
C TYR A 103 -14.23 5.25 13.29
N PRO A 104 -15.30 4.48 13.57
CA PRO A 104 -16.20 3.95 12.54
C PRO A 104 -16.90 5.05 11.71
N GLN A 105 -16.99 6.28 12.22
CA GLN A 105 -17.55 7.43 11.48
C GLN A 105 -16.71 7.81 10.25
N ARG A 106 -15.46 7.32 10.14
CA ARG A 106 -14.62 7.49 8.96
C ARG A 106 -15.22 6.87 7.69
N PHE A 107 -16.05 5.84 7.85
CA PHE A 107 -16.66 5.05 6.78
C PHE A 107 -18.05 5.59 6.47
N ASP A 108 -18.09 6.84 6.03
CA ASP A 108 -19.32 7.58 5.69
C ASP A 108 -19.75 7.36 4.23
N ASP A 109 -20.88 7.97 3.84
CA ASP A 109 -21.42 7.87 2.48
C ASP A 109 -20.42 8.38 1.42
N ALA A 110 -19.60 9.38 1.75
CA ALA A 110 -18.59 9.90 0.85
C ALA A 110 -17.45 8.90 0.61
N PHE A 111 -17.06 8.16 1.65
CA PHE A 111 -16.10 7.08 1.54
C PHE A 111 -16.67 5.92 0.73
N LEU A 112 -17.89 5.46 1.02
CA LEU A 112 -18.54 4.38 0.28
C LEU A 112 -18.71 4.73 -1.20
N SER A 113 -19.17 5.95 -1.51
CA SER A 113 -19.25 6.43 -2.90
C SER A 113 -17.90 6.49 -3.61
N MET A 114 -16.80 6.74 -2.89
CA MET A 114 -15.45 6.68 -3.45
C MET A 114 -15.02 5.24 -3.74
N LEU A 115 -15.39 4.27 -2.90
CA LEU A 115 -15.17 2.84 -3.17
C LEU A 115 -16.00 2.33 -4.35
N ASP A 116 -17.27 2.73 -4.45
CA ASP A 116 -18.14 2.32 -5.56
C ASP A 116 -17.55 2.76 -6.90
N ARG A 117 -17.16 4.03 -7.01
CA ARG A 117 -16.48 4.56 -8.21
C ARG A 117 -15.18 3.84 -8.52
N PHE A 118 -14.42 3.44 -7.50
CA PHE A 118 -13.21 2.64 -7.71
C PHE A 118 -13.54 1.28 -8.32
N HIS A 119 -14.53 0.56 -7.79
CA HIS A 119 -14.94 -0.74 -8.33
C HIS A 119 -15.54 -0.63 -9.74
N GLU A 120 -16.29 0.45 -10.02
CA GLU A 120 -16.77 0.74 -11.38
C GLU A 120 -15.62 0.98 -12.36
N THR A 121 -14.56 1.66 -11.92
CA THR A 121 -13.40 1.99 -12.77
C THR A 121 -12.44 0.81 -12.95
N TYR A 122 -12.26 -0.01 -11.91
CA TYR A 122 -11.30 -1.12 -11.86
C TYR A 122 -11.97 -2.42 -11.40
N PRO A 123 -12.92 -2.97 -12.18
CA PRO A 123 -13.74 -4.11 -11.75
C PRO A 123 -12.96 -5.41 -11.54
N GLU A 124 -11.80 -5.55 -12.17
CA GLU A 124 -10.92 -6.71 -12.05
C GLU A 124 -10.00 -6.68 -10.82
N VAL A 125 -9.86 -5.53 -10.16
CA VAL A 125 -8.95 -5.38 -9.01
C VAL A 125 -9.70 -5.66 -7.72
N GLY A 126 -9.31 -6.72 -7.02
CA GLY A 126 -9.88 -7.05 -5.73
C GLY A 126 -9.48 -6.06 -4.65
N LEU A 127 -10.44 -5.41 -3.99
CA LEU A 127 -10.19 -4.61 -2.79
C LEU A 127 -10.61 -5.37 -1.53
N ARG A 128 -9.74 -5.43 -0.52
CA ARG A 128 -10.06 -6.04 0.78
C ARG A 128 -9.61 -5.13 1.93
N MET A 129 -10.43 -5.03 2.98
CA MET A 129 -10.08 -4.32 4.22
C MET A 129 -10.11 -5.29 5.40
#